data_AF-A0A6B2NS87-F1
#
_entry.id   AF-A0A6B2NS87-F1
#
_cell.length_a   1.000
_cell.length_b   1.000
_cell.length_c   1.000
_cell.angle_alpha   90.00
_cell.angle_beta   90.00
_cell.angle_gamma   90.00
#
_symmetry.space_group_name_H-M   'P 1'
#
loop_
_entity.id
_entity.type
_entity.pdbx_description
1 polymer ?
#
loop_
_entity_poly.entity_id
_entity_poly.type
_entity_poly.pdbx_seq_one_letter_code
_entity_poly.pdbx_strand_id
1 'polypeptide(L)'
;MSDIVVFLGPTLSRQEAGRVLDAHFLPPVSQGDIISVANDNPKAIGIIDGYFQLVPAVWHKEILYALDKGIPVIGAASMGALRAAELDAFGMVGVGRIYQWYRSGFLEADDEVAVIHSPFEIGHRPLSEAMVNIRATLDLAVRNNTLSKQSAIALLEACAATPYWERSFDRLLADAKRLGLSDSELTALERCERVDQKRSDALEMLERMAQSPAAGAAAPDFRFNRTSKFDRLMDQDTCLARNGDARITISVLADFYRLHGNRLFPGAGSLALAQAGGRANDVVDALRAEGRLDVVLNTAVACDQSDGLRPCEGDDRVVLEQYCRQAGLRPDHTIGELGQAVGLNDSERFFERLHRFTLRSP
;
A
#
# COMPACT_ATOMS: atom_id res chain seq x y z
N MET A 1 25.57 7.77 -4.19
CA MET A 1 25.53 7.45 -2.74
C MET A 1 24.29 6.62 -2.54
N SER A 2 24.29 5.60 -1.68
CA SER A 2 23.05 4.83 -1.45
C SER A 2 22.01 5.77 -0.85
N ASP A 3 20.84 5.84 -1.47
CA ASP A 3 19.78 6.75 -1.06
C ASP A 3 18.83 6.06 -0.07
N ILE A 4 17.99 6.86 0.58
CA ILE A 4 16.91 6.36 1.44
C ILE A 4 15.72 6.05 0.54
N VAL A 5 15.03 4.93 0.79
CA VAL A 5 13.83 4.54 0.05
C VAL A 5 12.64 4.51 0.99
N VAL A 6 11.51 5.10 0.58
CA VAL A 6 10.29 5.14 1.39
C VAL A 6 9.08 4.70 0.57
N PHE A 7 8.34 3.70 1.06
CA PHE A 7 7.07 3.27 0.48
C PHE A 7 5.90 4.08 1.06
N LEU A 8 5.20 4.83 0.21
CA LEU A 8 4.22 5.84 0.62
C LEU A 8 3.02 5.95 -0.34
N GLY A 9 1.84 6.18 0.24
CA GLY A 9 0.56 6.43 -0.41
C GLY A 9 -0.48 5.44 0.13
N PRO A 10 -1.65 5.84 0.65
CA PRO A 10 -2.30 7.15 0.56
C PRO A 10 -2.01 8.12 1.73
N THR A 11 -1.24 7.72 2.75
CA THR A 11 -1.18 8.43 4.05
C THR A 11 -0.63 9.86 3.96
N LEU A 12 0.29 10.11 3.04
CA LEU A 12 0.90 11.41 2.82
C LEU A 12 1.20 11.58 1.33
N SER A 13 1.05 12.79 0.80
CA SER A 13 1.44 13.05 -0.58
C SER A 13 2.97 13.05 -0.74
N ARG A 14 3.47 12.61 -1.90
CA ARG A 14 4.91 12.69 -2.22
C ARG A 14 5.46 14.12 -2.10
N GLN A 15 4.64 15.12 -2.45
CA GLN A 15 5.04 16.53 -2.34
C GLN A 15 5.24 16.94 -0.89
N GLU A 16 4.36 16.53 0.03
CA GLU A 16 4.54 16.80 1.46
C GLU A 16 5.73 16.04 2.02
N ALA A 17 5.89 14.76 1.68
CA ALA A 17 6.99 13.95 2.15
C ALA A 17 8.36 14.49 1.72
N GLY A 18 8.48 14.94 0.47
CA GLY A 18 9.69 15.54 -0.09
C GLY A 18 10.08 16.90 0.53
N ARG A 19 9.19 17.55 1.29
CA ARG A 19 9.54 18.74 2.08
C ARG A 19 10.27 18.38 3.38
N VAL A 20 10.14 17.13 3.84
CA VAL A 20 10.68 16.65 5.11
C VAL A 20 11.96 15.83 4.89
N LEU A 21 11.96 14.96 3.88
CA LEU A 21 13.04 14.02 3.62
C LEU A 21 13.36 13.96 2.13
N ASP A 22 14.64 14.11 1.79
CA ASP A 22 15.17 13.81 0.46
C ASP A 22 15.40 12.30 0.34
N ALA A 23 14.45 11.61 -0.30
CA ALA A 23 14.42 10.16 -0.45
C ALA A 23 13.72 9.74 -1.75
N HIS A 24 13.94 8.48 -2.14
CA HIS A 24 13.22 7.85 -3.24
C HIS A 24 11.88 7.36 -2.72
N PHE A 25 10.82 8.12 -3.01
CA PHE A 25 9.45 7.75 -2.66
C PHE A 25 8.88 6.78 -3.70
N LEU A 26 8.65 5.54 -3.28
CA LEU A 26 7.98 4.51 -4.04
C LEU A 26 6.49 4.45 -3.68
N PRO A 27 5.63 3.86 -4.53
CA PRO A 27 4.24 3.56 -4.19
C PRO A 27 4.12 2.71 -2.91
N PRO A 28 2.93 2.51 -2.33
CA PRO A 28 2.75 1.58 -1.20
C PRO A 28 3.42 0.22 -1.44
N VAL A 29 3.98 -0.36 -0.38
CA VAL A 29 4.72 -1.61 -0.45
C VAL A 29 3.81 -2.79 -0.78
N SER A 30 4.33 -3.75 -1.56
CA SER A 30 3.72 -5.04 -1.83
C SER A 30 4.79 -6.14 -1.82
N GLN A 31 4.35 -7.39 -1.93
CA GLN A 31 5.22 -8.56 -1.92
C GLN A 31 6.31 -8.48 -3.01
N GLY A 32 7.58 -8.62 -2.65
CA GLY A 32 8.72 -8.61 -3.57
C GLY A 32 9.36 -7.24 -3.78
N ASP A 33 8.74 -6.15 -3.31
CA ASP A 33 9.31 -4.81 -3.44
C ASP A 33 10.51 -4.61 -2.51
N ILE A 34 10.43 -5.13 -1.28
CA ILE A 34 11.53 -4.99 -0.30
C ILE A 34 12.77 -5.76 -0.77
N ILE A 35 12.59 -6.94 -1.39
CA ILE A 35 13.71 -7.69 -1.97
C ILE A 35 14.40 -6.88 -3.07
N SER A 36 13.62 -6.25 -3.95
CA SER A 36 14.14 -5.43 -5.05
C SER A 36 14.99 -4.29 -4.51
N VAL A 37 14.43 -3.48 -3.62
CA VAL A 37 15.11 -2.35 -3.01
C VAL A 37 16.32 -2.80 -2.19
N ALA A 38 16.24 -3.91 -1.45
CA ALA A 38 17.35 -4.41 -0.66
C ALA A 38 18.54 -4.92 -1.51
N ASN A 39 18.37 -5.14 -2.81
CA ASN A 39 19.48 -5.50 -3.70
C ASN A 39 20.34 -4.29 -4.09
N ASP A 40 19.79 -3.08 -4.01
CA ASP A 40 20.52 -1.83 -4.26
C ASP A 40 21.25 -1.30 -3.01
N ASN A 41 21.14 -2.01 -1.89
CA ASN A 41 21.78 -1.71 -0.61
C ASN A 41 21.56 -0.23 -0.16
N PRO A 42 20.30 0.21 -0.01
CA PRO A 42 19.97 1.56 0.41
C PRO A 42 20.47 1.84 1.84
N LYS A 43 20.57 3.13 2.19
CA LYS A 43 20.94 3.54 3.56
C LYS A 43 19.92 3.10 4.60
N ALA A 44 18.63 3.12 4.22
CA ALA A 44 17.51 2.72 5.04
C ALA A 44 16.27 2.52 4.16
N ILE A 45 15.33 1.74 4.65
CA ILE A 45 14.01 1.52 4.04
C ILE A 45 12.94 2.01 5.02
N GLY A 46 12.12 2.97 4.60
CA GLY A 46 10.91 3.40 5.31
C GLY A 46 9.68 2.74 4.73
N ILE A 47 8.79 2.22 5.58
CA ILE A 47 7.50 1.68 5.18
C ILE A 47 6.43 2.51 5.89
N ILE A 48 5.67 3.29 5.12
CA ILE A 48 4.47 3.97 5.62
C ILE A 48 3.28 3.12 5.23
N ASP A 49 3.03 3.03 3.92
CA ASP A 49 1.85 2.36 3.38
C ASP A 49 2.19 1.07 2.65
N GLY A 50 1.20 0.18 2.58
CA GLY A 50 1.25 -1.03 1.78
C GLY A 50 -0.12 -1.35 1.21
N TYR A 51 -0.13 -2.03 0.06
CA TYR A 51 -1.38 -2.46 -0.56
C TYR A 51 -2.03 -3.59 0.24
N PHE A 52 -3.35 -3.58 0.30
CA PHE A 52 -4.16 -4.56 1.00
C PHE A 52 -5.19 -5.18 0.06
N GLN A 53 -5.40 -6.50 0.16
CA GLN A 53 -6.32 -7.36 -0.62
C GLN A 53 -6.07 -7.49 -2.14
N LEU A 54 -5.85 -6.39 -2.83
CA LEU A 54 -5.79 -6.32 -4.29
C LEU A 54 -4.51 -6.94 -4.85
N VAL A 55 -3.38 -6.70 -4.18
CA VAL A 55 -2.11 -7.39 -4.44
C VAL A 55 -1.59 -8.05 -3.16
N PRO A 56 -0.76 -9.09 -3.26
CA PRO A 56 -0.16 -9.71 -2.09
C PRO A 56 0.60 -8.67 -1.25
N ALA A 57 0.23 -8.56 0.03
CA ALA A 57 0.90 -7.68 0.98
C ALA A 57 2.36 -8.09 1.18
N VAL A 58 3.19 -7.13 1.59
CA VAL A 58 4.60 -7.39 1.91
C VAL A 58 4.74 -8.51 2.94
N TRP A 59 5.65 -9.44 2.68
CA TRP A 59 5.91 -10.55 3.60
C TRP A 59 6.91 -10.14 4.69
N HIS A 60 6.69 -10.63 5.91
CA HIS A 60 7.65 -10.50 7.01
C HIS A 60 9.06 -10.95 6.62
N LYS A 61 9.16 -12.01 5.82
CA LYS A 61 10.45 -12.54 5.36
C LYS A 61 11.26 -11.59 4.50
N GLU A 62 10.61 -10.70 3.76
CA GLU A 62 11.35 -9.72 2.97
C GLU A 62 11.98 -8.65 3.86
N ILE A 63 11.26 -8.23 4.90
CA ILE A 63 11.77 -7.29 5.89
C ILE A 63 12.90 -7.93 6.69
N LEU A 64 12.73 -9.18 7.14
CA LEU A 64 13.80 -9.95 7.78
C LEU A 64 15.03 -10.12 6.87
N TYR A 65 14.83 -10.29 5.56
CA TYR A 65 15.94 -10.35 4.60
C TYR A 65 16.69 -9.02 4.48
N ALA A 66 15.99 -7.88 4.47
CA ALA A 66 16.62 -6.57 4.48
C ALA A 66 17.40 -6.33 5.78
N LEU A 67 16.82 -6.70 6.92
CA LEU A 67 17.48 -6.61 8.23
C LEU A 67 18.75 -7.48 8.30
N ASP A 68 18.69 -8.73 7.82
CA ASP A 68 19.84 -9.66 7.77
C ASP A 68 21.00 -9.13 6.89
N LYS A 69 20.68 -8.34 5.86
CA LYS A 69 21.66 -7.60 5.06
C LYS A 69 22.26 -6.37 5.78
N GLY A 70 21.80 -6.07 6.99
CA GLY A 70 22.22 -4.90 7.76
C GLY A 70 21.57 -3.60 7.29
N ILE A 71 20.49 -3.66 6.51
CA ILE A 71 19.75 -2.48 6.05
C ILE A 71 18.72 -2.11 7.14
N PRO A 72 18.78 -0.89 7.71
CA PRO A 72 17.76 -0.41 8.65
C PRO A 72 16.38 -0.37 7.98
N VAL A 73 15.38 -0.96 8.62
CA VAL A 73 13.99 -0.88 8.19
C VAL A 73 13.15 -0.20 9.27
N ILE A 74 12.44 0.87 8.90
CA ILE A 74 11.63 1.69 9.78
C ILE A 74 10.18 1.62 9.30
N GLY A 75 9.23 1.43 10.21
CA GLY A 75 7.81 1.39 9.91
C GLY A 75 7.00 2.36 10.77
N ALA A 76 6.04 3.04 10.14
CA ALA A 76 5.11 3.95 10.82
C ALA A 76 3.77 4.00 10.09
N ALA A 77 2.72 4.43 10.79
CA ALA A 77 1.34 4.46 10.27
C ALA A 77 0.90 3.13 9.61
N SER A 78 -0.29 3.11 9.01
CA SER A 78 -0.71 2.13 7.99
C SER A 78 -0.15 0.69 8.15
N MET A 79 0.31 0.07 7.06
CA MET A 79 0.96 -1.25 7.07
C MET A 79 2.35 -1.24 7.73
N GLY A 80 3.05 -0.10 7.72
CA GLY A 80 4.39 0.04 8.30
C GLY A 80 4.44 -0.19 9.80
N ALA A 81 3.51 0.42 10.54
CA ALA A 81 3.37 0.28 11.99
C ALA A 81 2.99 -1.16 12.39
N LEU A 82 2.09 -1.79 11.63
CA LEU A 82 1.71 -3.19 11.85
C LEU A 82 2.94 -4.10 11.72
N ARG A 83 3.66 -3.98 10.60
CA ARG A 83 4.88 -4.78 10.36
C ARG A 83 5.98 -4.48 11.38
N ALA A 84 6.13 -3.22 11.80
CA ALA A 84 7.06 -2.87 12.87
C ALA A 84 6.69 -3.51 14.20
N ALA A 85 5.42 -3.53 14.59
CA ALA A 85 4.99 -4.17 15.83
C ALA A 85 5.23 -5.69 15.83
N GLU A 86 5.13 -6.33 14.66
CA GLU A 86 5.40 -7.76 14.52
C GLU A 86 6.90 -8.09 14.45
N LEU A 87 7.74 -7.14 14.04
CA LEU A 87 9.16 -7.37 13.71
C LEU A 87 10.15 -6.55 14.55
N ASP A 88 9.69 -5.78 15.54
CA ASP A 88 10.58 -4.97 16.37
C ASP A 88 11.55 -5.82 17.19
N ALA A 89 11.12 -7.00 17.64
CA ALA A 89 11.95 -8.00 18.30
C ALA A 89 13.09 -8.53 17.40
N PHE A 90 12.97 -8.36 16.08
CA PHE A 90 13.99 -8.75 15.10
C PHE A 90 14.82 -7.56 14.60
N GLY A 91 14.59 -6.34 15.11
CA GLY A 91 15.37 -5.15 14.79
C GLY A 91 14.70 -4.16 13.84
N MET A 92 13.45 -4.40 13.41
CA MET A 92 12.67 -3.36 12.70
C MET A 92 12.33 -2.21 13.67
N VAL A 93 12.45 -0.97 13.22
CA VAL A 93 12.18 0.20 14.06
C VAL A 93 10.75 0.67 13.86
N GLY A 94 9.94 0.65 14.91
CA GLY A 94 8.61 1.27 14.89
C GLY A 94 8.62 2.74 15.32
N VAL A 95 7.78 3.55 14.68
CA VAL A 95 7.62 4.99 14.97
C VAL A 95 6.13 5.36 15.07
N GLY A 96 5.82 6.31 15.96
CA GLY A 96 4.48 6.87 16.09
C GLY A 96 3.53 6.07 17.00
N ARG A 97 2.33 6.62 17.16
CA ARG A 97 1.30 6.13 18.09
C ARG A 97 0.65 4.84 17.62
N ILE A 98 0.45 4.67 16.32
CA ILE A 98 -0.17 3.47 15.74
C ILE A 98 0.73 2.25 15.96
N TYR A 99 2.04 2.41 15.81
CA TYR A 99 3.00 1.35 16.17
C TYR A 99 2.89 0.98 17.65
N GLN A 100 2.87 1.98 18.55
CA GLN A 100 2.74 1.73 20.00
C GLN A 100 1.42 1.02 20.33
N TRP A 101 0.34 1.37 19.63
CA TRP A 101 -0.96 0.73 19.78
C TRP A 101 -0.94 -0.75 19.36
N TYR A 102 -0.35 -1.10 18.23
CA TYR A 102 -0.18 -2.51 17.85
C TYR A 102 0.77 -3.25 18.81
N ARG A 103 1.93 -2.64 19.13
CA ARG A 103 2.95 -3.24 20.00
C ARG A 103 2.40 -3.58 21.40
N SER A 104 1.53 -2.73 21.93
CA SER A 104 0.91 -2.93 23.24
C SER A 104 -0.27 -3.92 23.22
N GLY A 105 -0.71 -4.36 22.04
CA GLY A 105 -1.94 -5.15 21.88
C GLY A 105 -3.22 -4.35 22.03
N PHE A 106 -3.14 -3.01 22.05
CA PHE A 106 -4.35 -2.16 22.03
C PHE A 106 -5.11 -2.29 20.71
N LEU A 107 -4.38 -2.48 19.61
CA LEU A 107 -4.93 -2.85 18.31
C LEU A 107 -4.45 -4.25 17.96
N GLU A 108 -5.37 -5.08 17.51
CA GLU A 108 -5.08 -6.44 17.03
C GLU A 108 -5.58 -6.68 15.60
N ALA A 109 -6.59 -5.92 15.15
CA ALA A 109 -7.17 -6.11 13.83
C ALA A 109 -6.35 -5.39 12.73
N ASP A 110 -6.10 -6.10 11.63
CA ASP A 110 -5.36 -5.57 10.47
C ASP A 110 -6.10 -4.42 9.78
N ASP A 111 -7.43 -4.44 9.81
CA ASP A 111 -8.26 -3.45 9.11
C ASP A 111 -8.37 -2.11 9.86
N GLU A 112 -7.75 -1.97 11.04
CA GLU A 112 -7.69 -0.73 11.81
C GLU A 112 -7.03 0.41 11.01
N VAL A 113 -6.08 0.04 10.17
CA VAL A 113 -5.27 0.94 9.36
C VAL A 113 -5.66 0.95 7.88
N ALA A 114 -6.53 0.03 7.46
CA ALA A 114 -6.93 -0.14 6.07
C ALA A 114 -7.85 0.99 5.61
N VAL A 115 -7.66 1.40 4.36
CA VAL A 115 -8.51 2.35 3.65
C VAL A 115 -8.65 1.89 2.20
N ILE A 116 -9.77 2.22 1.57
CA ILE A 116 -9.80 2.26 0.11
C ILE A 116 -9.13 3.56 -0.33
N HIS A 117 -8.34 3.50 -1.40
CA HIS A 117 -7.77 4.68 -2.02
C HIS A 117 -7.99 4.66 -3.53
N SER A 118 -7.90 5.82 -4.14
CA SER A 118 -7.90 5.96 -5.60
C SER A 118 -6.64 5.33 -6.21
N PRO A 119 -6.62 5.08 -7.53
CA PRO A 119 -5.41 4.65 -8.23
C PRO A 119 -4.23 5.64 -8.13
N PHE A 120 -3.03 5.17 -8.47
CA PHE A 120 -1.80 5.97 -8.49
C PHE A 120 -1.91 7.24 -9.34
N GLU A 121 -2.56 7.16 -10.51
CA GLU A 121 -2.62 8.24 -11.50
C GLU A 121 -3.29 9.51 -10.97
N ILE A 122 -4.19 9.35 -10.00
CA ILE A 122 -4.88 10.45 -9.32
C ILE A 122 -4.42 10.66 -7.86
N GLY A 123 -3.29 10.04 -7.51
CA GLY A 123 -2.48 10.36 -6.34
C GLY A 123 -2.82 9.57 -5.08
N HIS A 124 -3.38 8.36 -5.19
CA HIS A 124 -3.74 7.52 -4.03
C HIS A 124 -4.55 8.27 -2.98
N ARG A 125 -5.60 8.99 -3.35
CA ARG A 125 -6.44 9.69 -2.38
C ARG A 125 -7.27 8.69 -1.58
N PRO A 126 -7.32 8.77 -0.24
CA PRO A 126 -8.20 7.91 0.54
C PRO A 126 -9.67 8.18 0.19
N LEU A 127 -10.43 7.11 -0.02
CA LEU A 127 -11.87 7.10 -0.32
C LEU A 127 -12.70 6.60 0.88
N SER A 128 -12.04 6.02 1.88
CA SER A 128 -12.61 5.69 3.19
C SER A 128 -11.67 6.13 4.31
N GLU A 129 -12.16 6.10 5.54
CA GLU A 129 -11.42 6.54 6.72
C GLU A 129 -10.86 5.36 7.52
N ALA A 130 -9.64 5.51 8.03
CA ALA A 130 -8.99 4.51 8.87
C ALA A 130 -9.60 4.53 10.28
N MET A 131 -9.79 3.35 10.87
CA MET A 131 -10.33 3.24 12.24
C MET A 131 -9.42 3.92 13.27
N VAL A 132 -8.10 3.89 13.08
CA VAL A 132 -7.13 4.61 13.92
C VAL A 132 -7.35 6.14 13.94
N ASN A 133 -7.77 6.74 12.83
CA ASN A 133 -8.08 8.17 12.76
C ASN A 133 -9.40 8.48 13.46
N ILE A 134 -10.41 7.60 13.31
CA ILE A 134 -11.68 7.69 14.05
C ILE A 134 -11.42 7.59 15.56
N ARG A 135 -10.61 6.62 16.01
CA ARG A 135 -10.20 6.47 17.42
C ARG A 135 -9.52 7.72 17.96
N ALA A 136 -8.54 8.26 17.24
CA ALA A 136 -7.83 9.46 17.66
C ALA A 136 -8.75 10.70 17.75
N THR A 137 -9.69 10.82 16.79
CA THR A 137 -10.68 11.90 16.76
C THR A 137 -11.65 11.82 17.94
N LEU A 138 -12.20 10.63 18.22
CA LEU A 138 -13.11 10.42 19.35
C LEU A 138 -12.40 10.58 20.71
N ASP A 139 -11.15 10.13 20.82
CA ASP A 139 -10.31 10.36 22.01
C ASP A 139 -10.10 11.87 22.27
N LEU A 140 -9.84 12.66 21.23
CA LEU A 140 -9.74 14.12 21.35
C LEU A 140 -11.07 14.75 21.80
N ALA A 141 -12.20 14.34 21.22
CA ALA A 141 -13.52 14.84 21.59
C ALA A 141 -13.88 14.53 23.06
N VAL A 142 -13.51 13.35 23.55
CA VAL A 142 -13.67 12.97 24.96
C VAL A 142 -12.78 13.83 25.86
N ARG A 143 -11.50 14.04 25.49
CA ARG A 143 -10.57 14.88 26.26
C ARG A 143 -11.04 16.34 26.35
N ASN A 144 -11.71 16.83 25.30
CA ASN A 144 -12.30 18.16 25.27
C ASN A 144 -13.67 18.26 25.98
N ASN A 145 -14.16 17.16 26.57
CA ASN A 145 -15.48 17.07 27.21
C ASN A 145 -16.66 17.39 26.27
N THR A 146 -16.48 17.27 24.96
CA THR A 146 -17.55 17.50 23.96
C THR A 146 -18.32 16.22 23.62
N LEU A 147 -17.75 15.05 23.96
CA LEU A 147 -18.35 13.74 23.80
C LEU A 147 -18.18 12.93 25.07
N SER A 148 -19.23 12.24 25.53
CA SER A 148 -19.10 11.37 26.70
C SER A 148 -18.25 10.14 26.38
N LYS A 149 -17.59 9.56 27.40
CA LYS A 149 -16.84 8.30 27.24
C LYS A 149 -17.73 7.15 26.76
N GLN A 150 -18.96 7.08 27.27
CA GLN A 150 -19.92 6.05 26.90
C GLN A 150 -20.33 6.17 25.42
N SER A 151 -20.60 7.40 24.97
CA SER A 151 -20.91 7.71 23.57
C SER A 151 -19.75 7.33 22.64
N ALA A 152 -18.51 7.67 23.03
CA ALA A 152 -17.33 7.30 22.25
C ALA A 152 -17.14 5.78 22.13
N ILE A 153 -17.35 5.02 23.22
CA ILE A 153 -17.25 3.56 23.20
C ILE A 153 -18.31 2.96 22.27
N ALA A 154 -19.58 3.39 22.40
CA ALA A 154 -20.66 2.88 21.55
C ALA A 154 -20.42 3.17 20.06
N LEU A 155 -19.88 4.34 19.74
CA LEU A 155 -19.50 4.70 18.37
C LEU A 155 -18.35 3.85 17.83
N LEU A 156 -17.32 3.60 18.65
CA LEU A 156 -16.20 2.75 18.25
C LEU A 156 -16.65 1.31 18.00
N GLU A 157 -17.56 0.77 18.81
CA GLU A 157 -18.16 -0.55 18.58
C GLU A 157 -18.94 -0.60 17.26
N ALA A 158 -19.74 0.44 16.97
CA ALA A 158 -20.48 0.54 15.71
C ALA A 158 -19.56 0.67 14.48
N CYS A 159 -18.49 1.46 14.58
CA CYS A 159 -17.51 1.61 13.50
C CYS A 159 -16.66 0.35 13.29
N ALA A 160 -16.28 -0.36 14.35
CA ALA A 160 -15.56 -1.62 14.25
C ALA A 160 -16.38 -2.69 13.50
N ALA A 161 -17.70 -2.70 13.67
CA ALA A 161 -18.62 -3.57 12.92
C ALA A 161 -18.85 -3.12 11.46
N THR A 162 -18.40 -1.92 11.08
CA THR A 162 -18.51 -1.41 9.71
C THR A 162 -17.26 -1.82 8.92
N PRO A 163 -17.41 -2.45 7.73
CA PRO A 163 -16.27 -2.78 6.90
C PRO A 163 -15.43 -1.54 6.56
N TYR A 164 -14.10 -1.67 6.51
CA TYR A 164 -13.17 -0.53 6.37
C TYR A 164 -13.43 0.33 5.14
N TRP A 165 -14.05 -0.23 4.11
CA TRP A 165 -14.37 0.43 2.87
C TRP A 165 -15.64 1.30 2.90
N GLU A 166 -16.48 1.15 3.93
CA GLU A 166 -17.64 2.02 4.16
C GLU A 166 -17.38 3.05 5.28
N ARG A 167 -16.22 2.98 5.95
CA ARG A 167 -15.91 3.88 7.07
C ARG A 167 -15.73 5.30 6.56
N SER A 168 -16.45 6.22 7.19
CA SER A 168 -16.31 7.66 6.98
C SER A 168 -16.85 8.41 8.20
N PHE A 169 -16.47 9.67 8.35
CA PHE A 169 -17.02 10.51 9.41
C PHE A 169 -18.51 10.81 9.21
N ASP A 170 -19.00 10.82 7.97
CA ASP A 170 -20.44 10.95 7.69
C ASP A 170 -21.21 9.71 8.16
N ARG A 171 -20.64 8.51 7.96
CA ARG A 171 -21.20 7.26 8.48
C ARG A 171 -21.17 7.24 10.01
N LEU A 172 -20.06 7.65 10.63
CA LEU A 172 -19.94 7.78 12.08
C LEU A 172 -21.03 8.70 12.65
N LEU A 173 -21.32 9.82 11.98
CA LEU A 173 -22.39 10.74 12.38
C LEU A 173 -23.79 10.14 12.20
N ALA A 174 -24.02 9.37 11.14
CA ALA A 174 -25.28 8.64 10.96
C ALA A 174 -25.47 7.58 12.06
N ASP A 175 -24.40 6.88 12.44
CA ASP A 175 -24.41 5.91 13.54
C ASP A 175 -24.66 6.59 14.89
N ALA A 176 -24.09 7.78 15.12
CA ALA A 176 -24.38 8.59 16.30
C ALA A 176 -25.87 8.91 16.45
N LYS A 177 -26.54 9.30 15.35
CA LYS A 177 -27.99 9.57 15.33
C LYS A 177 -28.79 8.31 15.64
N ARG A 178 -28.41 7.18 15.05
CA ARG A 178 -29.05 5.87 15.26
C ARG A 178 -28.91 5.35 16.69
N LEU A 179 -27.77 5.62 17.33
CA LEU A 179 -27.49 5.27 18.73
C LEU A 179 -28.18 6.21 19.74
N GLY A 180 -28.82 7.29 19.29
CA GLY A 180 -29.56 8.22 20.15
C GLY A 180 -28.67 9.14 20.97
N LEU A 181 -27.49 9.52 20.45
CA LEU A 181 -26.64 10.53 21.10
C LEU A 181 -27.38 11.89 21.17
N SER A 182 -27.02 12.69 22.18
CA SER A 182 -27.64 14.00 22.41
C SER A 182 -27.36 15.00 21.28
N ASP A 183 -28.24 15.98 21.07
CA ASP A 183 -28.05 17.04 20.06
C ASP A 183 -26.72 17.80 20.25
N SER A 184 -26.28 17.98 21.50
CA SER A 184 -24.99 18.57 21.82
C SER A 184 -23.81 17.73 21.33
N GLU A 185 -23.88 16.39 21.50
CA GLU A 185 -22.83 15.48 21.05
C GLU A 185 -22.82 15.32 19.52
N LEU A 186 -24.00 15.32 18.89
CA LEU A 186 -24.12 15.33 17.43
C LEU A 186 -23.48 16.58 16.83
N THR A 187 -23.80 17.76 17.37
CA THR A 187 -23.20 19.03 16.95
C THR A 187 -21.69 19.03 17.17
N ALA A 188 -21.22 18.45 18.27
CA ALA A 188 -19.80 18.31 18.55
C ALA A 188 -19.12 17.40 17.52
N LEU A 189 -19.70 16.25 17.17
CA LEU A 189 -19.14 15.32 16.17
C LEU A 189 -19.12 15.92 14.76
N GLU A 190 -20.11 16.72 14.40
CA GLU A 190 -20.15 17.45 13.12
C GLU A 190 -19.01 18.48 13.01
N ARG A 191 -18.67 19.14 14.13
CA ARG A 191 -17.70 20.24 14.18
C ARG A 191 -16.33 19.85 14.72
N CYS A 192 -16.15 18.59 15.12
CA CYS A 192 -14.92 18.19 15.79
C CYS A 192 -13.72 18.29 14.85
N GLU A 193 -12.59 18.65 15.45
CA GLU A 193 -11.29 18.56 14.79
C GLU A 193 -11.01 17.09 14.47
N ARG A 194 -10.79 16.80 13.18
CA ARG A 194 -10.43 15.46 12.71
C ARG A 194 -8.94 15.25 12.94
N VAL A 195 -8.61 14.17 13.64
CA VAL A 195 -7.21 13.81 13.89
C VAL A 195 -6.76 12.82 12.85
N ASP A 196 -5.80 13.22 12.02
CA ASP A 196 -5.11 12.33 11.09
C ASP A 196 -3.85 11.76 11.77
N GLN A 197 -4.07 10.66 12.52
CA GLN A 197 -3.00 9.98 13.23
C GLN A 197 -2.04 9.29 12.26
N LYS A 198 -2.55 8.75 11.13
CA LYS A 198 -1.70 8.15 10.10
C LYS A 198 -0.71 9.18 9.55
N ARG A 199 -1.18 10.38 9.20
CA ARG A 199 -0.32 11.46 8.72
C ARG A 199 0.70 11.91 9.76
N SER A 200 0.27 12.02 11.03
CA SER A 200 1.16 12.42 12.13
C SER A 200 2.31 11.42 12.33
N ASP A 201 2.01 10.12 12.37
CA ASP A 201 3.01 9.05 12.49
C ASP A 201 3.95 9.00 11.27
N ALA A 202 3.42 9.21 10.07
CA ALA A 202 4.20 9.26 8.84
C ALA A 202 5.23 10.39 8.86
N LEU A 203 4.83 11.60 9.28
CA LEU A 203 5.73 12.75 9.39
C LEU A 203 6.81 12.51 10.46
N GLU A 204 6.44 11.98 11.63
CA GLU A 204 7.40 11.63 12.69
C GLU A 204 8.48 10.67 12.19
N MET A 205 8.09 9.67 11.39
CA MET A 205 9.04 8.74 10.77
C MET A 205 9.99 9.44 9.80
N LEU A 206 9.47 10.28 8.91
CA LEU A 206 10.28 11.00 7.92
C LEU A 206 11.27 11.95 8.60
N GLU A 207 10.83 12.68 9.64
CA GLU A 207 11.68 13.57 10.43
C GLU A 207 12.81 12.80 11.12
N ARG A 208 12.49 11.64 11.72
CA ARG A 208 13.48 10.77 12.34
C ARG A 208 14.49 10.24 11.33
N MET A 209 14.03 9.81 10.15
CA MET A 209 14.90 9.34 9.08
C MET A 209 15.80 10.46 8.54
N ALA A 210 15.31 11.70 8.45
CA ALA A 210 16.10 12.85 8.01
C ALA A 210 17.25 13.17 8.98
N GLN A 211 17.02 12.98 10.28
CA GLN A 211 18.04 13.20 11.32
C GLN A 211 19.05 12.06 11.38
N SER A 212 18.57 10.81 11.37
CA SER A 212 19.41 9.62 11.46
C SER A 212 18.69 8.40 10.89
N PRO A 213 18.98 8.03 9.63
CA PRO A 213 18.29 6.92 8.94
C PRO A 213 18.46 5.56 9.62
N ALA A 214 19.47 5.39 10.48
CA ALA A 214 19.75 4.14 11.20
C ALA A 214 19.48 4.24 12.71
N ALA A 215 18.94 5.36 13.21
CA ALA A 215 18.77 5.55 14.65
C ALA A 215 17.81 4.53 15.26
N GLY A 216 18.33 3.75 16.23
CA GLY A 216 17.57 2.71 16.93
C GLY A 216 17.52 1.37 16.20
N ALA A 217 18.14 1.25 15.02
CA ALA A 217 18.34 -0.05 14.39
C ALA A 217 19.37 -0.85 15.19
N ALA A 218 18.95 -1.98 15.75
CA ALA A 218 19.84 -2.94 16.38
C ALA A 218 20.42 -3.87 15.31
N ALA A 219 21.61 -4.42 15.56
CA ALA A 219 22.08 -5.54 14.77
C ALA A 219 21.08 -6.70 14.94
N PRO A 220 20.64 -7.34 13.85
CA PRO A 220 19.72 -8.46 13.94
C PRO A 220 20.35 -9.60 14.74
N ASP A 221 19.66 -10.07 15.80
CA ASP A 221 20.05 -11.27 16.56
C ASP A 221 19.25 -12.48 16.07
N PHE A 222 19.26 -12.68 14.76
CA PHE A 222 18.65 -13.85 14.13
C PHE A 222 19.48 -14.27 12.92
N ARG A 223 19.35 -15.53 12.54
CA ARG A 223 19.89 -16.04 11.28
C ARG A 223 18.78 -16.15 10.26
N PHE A 224 18.87 -15.43 9.15
CA PHE A 224 17.89 -15.55 8.10
C PHE A 224 17.93 -16.93 7.43
N ASN A 225 16.78 -17.60 7.38
CA ASN A 225 16.63 -18.89 6.74
C ASN A 225 15.83 -18.75 5.44
N ARG A 226 16.51 -18.99 4.32
CA ARG A 226 15.87 -19.06 3.01
C ARG A 226 14.99 -20.30 2.94
N THR A 227 13.73 -20.09 2.59
CA THR A 227 12.77 -21.17 2.37
C THR A 227 12.41 -21.24 0.90
N SER A 228 12.01 -22.40 0.41
CA SER A 228 11.59 -22.60 -0.99
C SER A 228 10.56 -21.57 -1.49
N LYS A 229 9.62 -21.12 -0.64
CA LYS A 229 8.67 -20.04 -0.97
C LYS A 229 9.36 -18.67 -1.17
N PHE A 230 10.33 -18.37 -0.33
CA PHE A 230 11.11 -17.13 -0.40
C PHE A 230 12.07 -17.15 -1.59
N ASP A 231 12.70 -18.29 -1.88
CA ASP A 231 13.52 -18.47 -3.07
C ASP A 231 12.69 -18.28 -4.34
N ARG A 232 11.47 -18.84 -4.39
CA ARG A 232 10.55 -18.60 -5.51
C ARG A 232 10.19 -17.12 -5.67
N LEU A 233 9.83 -16.45 -4.57
CA LEU A 233 9.55 -15.02 -4.58
C LEU A 233 10.75 -14.23 -5.14
N MET A 234 11.97 -14.56 -4.68
CA MET A 234 13.19 -13.92 -5.17
C MET A 234 13.43 -14.17 -6.66
N ASP A 235 13.24 -15.41 -7.12
CA ASP A 235 13.55 -15.83 -8.48
C ASP A 235 12.48 -15.44 -9.52
N GLN A 236 11.26 -15.10 -9.09
CA GLN A 236 10.11 -14.91 -9.98
C GLN A 236 9.34 -13.62 -9.73
N ASP A 237 9.06 -13.30 -8.46
CA ASP A 237 8.07 -12.29 -8.09
C ASP A 237 8.69 -10.99 -7.55
N THR A 238 10.02 -10.90 -7.51
CA THR A 238 10.75 -9.64 -7.27
C THR A 238 10.32 -8.59 -8.29
N CYS A 239 9.88 -7.42 -7.82
CA CYS A 239 9.44 -6.32 -8.67
C CYS A 239 10.65 -5.59 -9.27
N LEU A 240 10.76 -5.56 -10.60
CA LEU A 240 11.84 -4.89 -11.33
C LEU A 240 11.50 -3.44 -11.70
N ALA A 241 10.23 -3.20 -12.03
CA ALA A 241 9.72 -1.87 -12.33
C ALA A 241 8.23 -1.78 -12.01
N ARG A 242 7.75 -0.55 -11.90
CA ARG A 242 6.32 -0.25 -11.74
C ARG A 242 5.83 0.66 -12.85
N ASN A 243 4.59 0.44 -13.29
CA ASN A 243 3.83 1.35 -14.13
C ASN A 243 2.56 1.75 -13.36
N GLY A 244 2.61 2.86 -12.64
CA GLY A 244 1.58 3.19 -11.66
C GLY A 244 1.49 2.14 -10.54
N ASP A 245 0.31 1.59 -10.34
CA ASP A 245 0.08 0.48 -9.39
C ASP A 245 0.62 -0.86 -9.92
N ALA A 246 0.87 -0.97 -11.23
CA ALA A 246 1.28 -2.21 -11.87
C ALA A 246 2.73 -2.58 -11.61
N ARG A 247 2.98 -3.89 -11.67
CA ARG A 247 4.26 -4.48 -11.34
C ARG A 247 4.77 -5.31 -12.49
N ILE A 248 6.01 -5.03 -12.89
CA ILE A 248 6.77 -5.88 -13.77
C ILE A 248 7.73 -6.68 -12.91
N THR A 249 7.37 -7.93 -12.65
CA THR A 249 8.21 -8.88 -11.91
C THR A 249 9.24 -9.53 -12.83
N ILE A 250 10.19 -10.26 -12.24
CA ILE A 250 11.15 -11.09 -12.99
C ILE A 250 10.45 -12.05 -13.96
N SER A 251 9.38 -12.72 -13.50
CA SER A 251 8.58 -13.64 -14.31
C SER A 251 7.87 -12.93 -15.47
N VAL A 252 7.19 -11.81 -15.18
CA VAL A 252 6.50 -11.00 -16.20
C VAL A 252 7.49 -10.49 -17.26
N LEU A 253 8.66 -10.00 -16.85
CA LEU A 253 9.68 -9.54 -17.78
C LEU A 253 10.23 -10.68 -18.65
N ALA A 254 10.50 -11.85 -18.05
CA ALA A 254 10.99 -13.01 -18.77
C ALA A 254 9.96 -13.52 -19.80
N ASP A 255 8.67 -13.54 -19.45
CA ASP A 255 7.59 -13.91 -20.37
C ASP A 255 7.40 -12.87 -21.49
N PHE A 256 7.43 -11.58 -21.15
CA PHE A 256 7.45 -10.51 -22.15
C PHE A 256 8.62 -10.68 -23.12
N TYR A 257 9.83 -10.93 -22.60
CA TYR A 257 11.02 -11.10 -23.42
C TYR A 257 10.97 -12.38 -24.26
N ARG A 258 10.40 -13.46 -23.77
CA ARG A 258 10.15 -14.69 -24.55
C ARG A 258 9.27 -14.40 -25.76
N LEU A 259 8.22 -13.60 -25.61
CA LEU A 259 7.25 -13.29 -26.66
C LEU A 259 7.75 -12.22 -27.64
N HIS A 260 8.41 -11.17 -27.14
CA HIS A 260 8.76 -9.98 -27.92
C HIS A 260 10.25 -9.88 -28.27
N GLY A 261 11.10 -10.69 -27.64
CA GLY A 261 12.55 -10.56 -27.73
C GLY A 261 13.12 -10.77 -29.13
N ASN A 262 12.45 -11.53 -30.01
CA ASN A 262 12.86 -11.65 -31.42
C ASN A 262 12.84 -10.31 -32.17
N ARG A 263 11.98 -9.38 -31.76
CA ARG A 263 11.90 -8.03 -32.35
C ARG A 263 12.92 -7.08 -31.74
N LEU A 264 13.26 -7.28 -30.47
CA LEU A 264 14.17 -6.41 -29.73
C LEU A 264 15.64 -6.77 -30.01
N PHE A 265 15.97 -8.05 -29.85
CA PHE A 265 17.34 -8.55 -29.91
C PHE A 265 17.38 -9.96 -30.53
N PRO A 266 17.16 -10.09 -31.85
CA PRO A 266 17.22 -11.39 -32.53
C PRO A 266 18.60 -12.03 -32.37
N GLY A 267 18.62 -13.33 -32.06
CA GLY A 267 19.86 -14.11 -31.90
C GLY A 267 20.60 -13.90 -30.57
N ALA A 268 20.02 -13.16 -29.62
CA ALA A 268 20.56 -13.00 -28.27
C ALA A 268 20.67 -14.34 -27.52
N GLY A 269 21.72 -14.51 -26.73
CA GLY A 269 21.88 -15.66 -25.83
C GLY A 269 20.79 -15.69 -24.76
N SER A 270 20.49 -14.53 -24.17
CA SER A 270 19.38 -14.32 -23.23
C SER A 270 18.03 -14.70 -23.84
N LEU A 271 17.82 -14.45 -25.14
CA LEU A 271 16.57 -14.80 -25.82
C LEU A 271 16.45 -16.31 -26.06
N ALA A 272 17.54 -16.95 -26.49
CA ALA A 272 17.57 -18.41 -26.63
C ALA A 272 17.27 -19.09 -25.28
N LEU A 273 17.84 -18.57 -24.18
CA LEU A 273 17.55 -19.04 -22.83
C LEU A 273 16.07 -18.85 -22.45
N ALA A 274 15.49 -17.68 -22.74
CA ALA A 274 14.09 -17.41 -22.48
C ALA A 274 13.15 -18.33 -23.27
N GLN A 275 13.42 -18.55 -24.54
CA GLN A 275 12.65 -19.42 -25.45
C GLN A 275 12.78 -20.90 -25.10
N ALA A 276 13.93 -21.32 -24.56
CA ALA A 276 14.15 -22.67 -24.05
C ALA A 276 13.44 -22.94 -22.70
N GLY A 277 12.72 -21.97 -22.14
CA GLY A 277 12.05 -22.11 -20.85
C GLY A 277 13.00 -22.06 -19.65
N GLY A 278 14.15 -21.39 -19.79
CA GLY A 278 15.06 -21.13 -18.67
C GLY A 278 14.35 -20.41 -17.51
N ARG A 279 14.91 -20.53 -16.29
CA ARG A 279 14.32 -19.86 -15.12
C ARG A 279 14.31 -18.36 -15.34
N ALA A 280 13.24 -17.70 -14.89
CA ALA A 280 13.05 -16.27 -15.13
C ALA A 280 14.21 -15.41 -14.61
N ASN A 281 14.74 -15.70 -13.42
CA ASN A 281 15.91 -14.99 -12.91
C ASN A 281 17.17 -15.19 -13.78
N ASP A 282 17.41 -16.41 -14.29
CA ASP A 282 18.55 -16.67 -15.17
C ASP A 282 18.43 -15.88 -16.49
N VAL A 283 17.21 -15.69 -17.01
CA VAL A 283 16.94 -14.85 -18.18
C VAL A 283 17.25 -13.38 -17.89
N VAL A 284 16.81 -12.86 -16.73
CA VAL A 284 17.07 -11.48 -16.32
C VAL A 284 18.56 -11.24 -16.08
N ASP A 285 19.26 -12.20 -15.47
CA ASP A 285 20.71 -12.14 -15.27
C ASP A 285 21.47 -12.16 -16.60
N ALA A 286 21.04 -12.99 -17.56
CA ALA A 286 21.59 -12.97 -18.91
C ALA A 286 21.33 -11.64 -19.64
N LEU A 287 20.11 -11.08 -19.53
CA LEU A 287 19.79 -9.75 -20.06
C LEU A 287 20.70 -8.67 -19.46
N ARG A 288 20.97 -8.75 -18.15
CA ARG A 288 21.87 -7.82 -17.46
C ARG A 288 23.31 -7.98 -17.94
N ALA A 289 23.80 -9.21 -18.05
CA ALA A 289 25.15 -9.51 -18.53
C ALA A 289 25.37 -9.04 -19.98
N GLU A 290 24.32 -9.09 -20.81
CA GLU A 290 24.34 -8.59 -22.19
C GLU A 290 24.13 -7.07 -22.30
N GLY A 291 23.91 -6.36 -21.19
CA GLY A 291 23.64 -4.91 -21.18
C GLY A 291 22.31 -4.52 -21.82
N ARG A 292 21.32 -5.43 -21.80
CA ARG A 292 20.03 -5.28 -22.50
C ARG A 292 18.84 -5.13 -21.57
N LEU A 293 19.02 -5.36 -20.27
CA LEU A 293 17.96 -5.34 -19.28
C LEU A 293 17.14 -4.05 -19.35
N ASP A 294 17.77 -2.88 -19.34
CA ASP A 294 17.07 -1.60 -19.31
C ASP A 294 16.21 -1.38 -20.55
N VAL A 295 16.69 -1.75 -21.74
CA VAL A 295 15.91 -1.61 -22.99
C VAL A 295 14.69 -2.52 -22.96
N VAL A 296 14.85 -3.77 -22.55
CA VAL A 296 13.72 -4.73 -22.47
C VAL A 296 12.74 -4.29 -21.40
N LEU A 297 13.23 -3.90 -20.21
CA LEU A 297 12.41 -3.46 -19.09
C LEU A 297 11.61 -2.21 -19.44
N ASN A 298 12.24 -1.17 -19.99
CA ASN A 298 11.55 0.05 -20.40
C ASN A 298 10.52 -0.22 -21.50
N THR A 299 10.81 -1.14 -22.42
CA THR A 299 9.83 -1.55 -23.44
C THR A 299 8.65 -2.28 -22.81
N ALA A 300 8.91 -3.19 -21.86
CA ALA A 300 7.87 -3.91 -21.14
C ALA A 300 6.97 -2.94 -20.36
N VAL A 301 7.56 -1.95 -19.65
CA VAL A 301 6.83 -0.86 -18.98
C VAL A 301 5.94 -0.10 -19.97
N ALA A 302 6.49 0.32 -21.11
CA ALA A 302 5.75 1.07 -22.11
C ALA A 302 4.60 0.27 -22.76
N CYS A 303 4.72 -1.06 -22.81
CA CYS A 303 3.69 -1.96 -23.34
C CYS A 303 2.67 -2.42 -22.28
N ASP A 304 2.94 -2.20 -21.00
CA ASP A 304 2.05 -2.65 -19.93
C ASP A 304 0.78 -1.79 -19.89
N GLN A 305 -0.37 -2.45 -20.06
CA GLN A 305 -1.71 -1.86 -19.95
C GLN A 305 -2.50 -2.40 -18.75
N SER A 306 -1.81 -3.08 -17.82
CA SER A 306 -2.43 -3.56 -16.59
C SER A 306 -2.77 -2.38 -15.67
N ASP A 307 -3.89 -2.48 -14.96
CA ASP A 307 -4.29 -1.50 -13.95
C ASP A 307 -3.55 -1.73 -12.61
N GLY A 308 -2.69 -2.75 -12.56
CA GLY A 308 -1.77 -3.02 -11.47
C GLY A 308 -2.34 -3.49 -10.15
N LEU A 309 -3.66 -3.48 -10.04
CA LEU A 309 -4.36 -3.79 -8.82
C LEU A 309 -4.59 -5.29 -8.63
N ARG A 310 -4.28 -6.18 -9.59
CA ARG A 310 -4.73 -7.60 -9.52
C ARG A 310 -3.86 -8.63 -10.23
N PRO A 311 -3.71 -9.86 -9.68
CA PRO A 311 -3.46 -11.07 -10.45
C PRO A 311 -4.71 -11.46 -11.25
N CYS A 312 -4.60 -11.79 -12.52
CA CYS A 312 -5.74 -12.04 -13.42
C CYS A 312 -6.64 -13.21 -12.97
N GLU A 313 -7.96 -13.02 -12.68
CA GLU A 313 -9.08 -14.00 -12.88
C GLU A 313 -10.51 -13.51 -12.40
N GLY A 314 -11.49 -13.37 -13.34
CA GLY A 314 -13.02 -13.32 -13.33
C GLY A 314 -13.82 -12.54 -12.25
N ASP A 315 -14.79 -11.61 -12.47
CA ASP A 315 -16.17 -11.26 -13.02
C ASP A 315 -17.30 -11.05 -11.96
N ASP A 316 -17.76 -9.78 -11.79
CA ASP A 316 -17.95 -9.07 -10.50
C ASP A 316 -18.79 -7.73 -10.45
N ARG A 317 -19.97 -7.72 -11.09
CA ARG A 317 -21.08 -6.73 -11.11
C ARG A 317 -21.83 -6.26 -9.80
N VAL A 318 -22.53 -7.06 -8.99
CA VAL A 318 -23.42 -6.62 -7.86
C VAL A 318 -22.75 -5.96 -6.65
N VAL A 319 -21.52 -6.28 -6.29
CA VAL A 319 -20.90 -5.66 -5.10
C VAL A 319 -20.61 -4.17 -5.33
N LEU A 320 -20.22 -3.80 -6.55
CA LEU A 320 -19.99 -2.41 -6.97
C LEU A 320 -21.27 -1.56 -6.96
N GLU A 321 -22.44 -2.16 -7.24
CA GLU A 321 -23.72 -1.46 -7.15
C GLU A 321 -24.08 -1.03 -5.71
N GLN A 322 -23.58 -1.78 -4.72
CA GLN A 322 -23.82 -1.51 -3.30
C GLN A 322 -22.90 -0.40 -2.75
N TYR A 323 -21.66 -0.35 -3.21
CA TYR A 323 -20.67 0.69 -2.90
C TYR A 323 -21.09 2.09 -3.36
N CYS A 324 -21.58 2.20 -4.59
CA CYS A 324 -22.02 3.47 -5.16
C CYS A 324 -23.24 4.05 -4.42
N ARG A 325 -24.13 3.19 -3.88
CA ARG A 325 -25.28 3.64 -3.06
C ARG A 325 -24.87 4.20 -1.70
N GLN A 326 -23.85 3.64 -1.07
CA GLN A 326 -23.42 4.03 0.28
C GLN A 326 -22.56 5.30 0.29
N ALA A 327 -21.86 5.61 -0.81
CA ALA A 327 -20.94 6.75 -0.91
C ALA A 327 -21.59 8.10 -1.26
N GLY A 328 -22.91 8.17 -1.46
CA GLY A 328 -23.63 9.45 -1.65
C GLY A 328 -23.33 10.25 -2.93
N LEU A 329 -22.69 9.62 -3.93
CA LEU A 329 -22.49 10.20 -5.26
C LEU A 329 -23.84 10.31 -5.98
N ARG A 330 -24.20 11.50 -6.50
CA ARG A 330 -25.52 11.71 -7.12
C ARG A 330 -25.60 11.12 -8.54
N PRO A 331 -26.69 10.43 -8.90
CA PRO A 331 -26.74 9.41 -9.96
C PRO A 331 -27.04 9.95 -11.36
N ASP A 332 -27.03 11.27 -11.54
CA ASP A 332 -27.58 11.96 -12.70
C ASP A 332 -26.54 12.42 -13.73
N HIS A 333 -25.25 12.18 -13.50
CA HIS A 333 -24.21 12.40 -14.50
C HIS A 333 -23.95 11.12 -15.32
N THR A 334 -23.84 11.26 -16.63
CA THR A 334 -23.59 10.12 -17.52
C THR A 334 -22.17 9.58 -17.34
N ILE A 335 -21.98 8.28 -17.61
CA ILE A 335 -20.73 7.52 -17.41
C ILE A 335 -19.51 8.16 -18.11
N GLY A 336 -19.73 8.87 -19.22
CA GLY A 336 -18.70 9.64 -19.93
C GLY A 336 -18.32 10.95 -19.22
N GLU A 337 -19.27 11.62 -18.57
CA GLU A 337 -19.05 12.90 -17.87
C GLU A 337 -18.28 12.71 -16.56
N LEU A 338 -18.48 11.56 -15.89
CA LEU A 338 -17.67 11.11 -14.73
C LEU A 338 -16.21 10.89 -15.10
N GLY A 339 -15.92 10.27 -16.25
CA GLY A 339 -14.55 10.03 -16.72
C GLY A 339 -13.81 11.33 -17.07
N GLN A 340 -14.49 12.28 -17.70
CA GLN A 340 -13.92 13.59 -18.05
C GLN A 340 -13.63 14.47 -16.82
N ALA A 341 -14.45 14.41 -15.77
CA ALA A 341 -14.27 15.24 -14.57
C ALA A 341 -13.04 14.88 -13.72
N VAL A 342 -12.52 13.65 -13.84
CA VAL A 342 -11.30 13.16 -13.14
C VAL A 342 -10.12 12.89 -14.09
N GLY A 343 -10.21 13.26 -15.37
CA GLY A 343 -9.10 13.20 -16.32
C GLY A 343 -8.77 11.80 -16.86
N LEU A 344 -9.74 10.87 -16.85
CA LEU A 344 -9.56 9.50 -17.35
C LEU A 344 -10.07 9.37 -18.79
N ASN A 345 -9.17 8.97 -19.71
CA ASN A 345 -9.44 8.95 -21.15
C ASN A 345 -10.27 7.74 -21.65
N ASP A 346 -10.56 6.74 -20.82
CA ASP A 346 -11.34 5.55 -21.21
C ASP A 346 -12.14 4.97 -20.03
N SER A 347 -13.33 5.54 -19.78
CA SER A 347 -14.15 5.25 -18.60
C SER A 347 -14.90 3.91 -18.66
N GLU A 348 -15.27 3.42 -19.84
CA GLU A 348 -15.97 2.12 -19.97
C GLU A 348 -15.08 0.95 -19.55
N ARG A 349 -13.79 0.99 -19.89
CA ARG A 349 -12.80 -0.06 -19.58
C ARG A 349 -12.36 -0.07 -18.10
N PHE A 350 -12.40 1.07 -17.42
CA PHE A 350 -12.11 1.20 -15.99
C PHE A 350 -13.21 0.56 -15.12
N PHE A 351 -14.48 0.79 -15.47
CA PHE A 351 -15.63 0.25 -14.73
C PHE A 351 -15.96 -1.21 -15.09
N GLU A 352 -15.71 -1.65 -16.33
CA GLU A 352 -15.80 -3.07 -16.73
C GLU A 352 -14.74 -3.94 -16.02
N ARG A 353 -13.61 -3.34 -15.61
CA ARG A 353 -12.55 -4.01 -14.86
C ARG A 353 -12.80 -4.01 -13.37
N LEU A 354 -13.29 -2.94 -12.74
CA LEU A 354 -13.66 -2.97 -11.32
C LEU A 354 -14.69 -4.09 -11.04
N HIS A 355 -15.57 -4.34 -12.01
CA HIS A 355 -16.45 -5.50 -12.10
C HIS A 355 -15.77 -6.84 -12.40
N ARG A 356 -14.48 -7.03 -12.12
CA ARG A 356 -13.80 -8.33 -12.22
C ARG A 356 -13.17 -8.85 -10.93
N PHE A 357 -13.44 -8.29 -9.71
CA PHE A 357 -13.11 -8.96 -8.40
C PHE A 357 -14.16 -9.19 -7.26
N THR A 358 -15.39 -8.71 -7.35
CA THR A 358 -16.60 -9.13 -6.56
C THR A 358 -17.99 -9.46 -7.24
N LEU A 359 -18.38 -10.74 -7.44
CA LEU A 359 -19.68 -11.33 -7.71
C LEU A 359 -19.75 -12.84 -7.54
N ARG A 360 -20.82 -13.20 -6.85
CA ARG A 360 -21.92 -13.81 -7.61
C ARG A 360 -23.15 -12.93 -7.52
N SER A 361 -23.58 -12.43 -8.68
CA SER A 361 -24.97 -12.04 -8.92
C SER A 361 -25.78 -13.33 -9.00
N PRO A 362 -27.08 -13.34 -8.66
CA PRO A 362 -28.02 -13.92 -9.59
C PRO A 362 -28.11 -13.07 -10.86
#